data_AF-A0ABD2N290-F1
#
_entry.id   AF-A0ABD2N290-F1
#
_cell.length_a   1.000
_cell.length_b   1.000
_cell.length_c   1.000
_cell.angle_alpha   90.00
_cell.angle_beta   90.00
_cell.angle_gamma   90.00
#
_symmetry.space_group_name_H-M   'P 1'
#
loop_
_entity.id
_entity.type
_entity.pdbx_description
1 polymer ?
#
loop_
_entity_poly.entity_id
_entity_poly.type
_entity_poly.pdbx_seq_one_letter_code
_entity_poly.pdbx_strand_id
1 'polypeptide(L)'
;MRKYLVRMNFWLLFFIFVGVKCTLDFQCYRCICELYTDCKDKPCNDEKCKEINSDNYNCACGPFSITPGYWLAAKKPSLDGNNDTDEMNFKKCAKSIACSRIAVQYNMEKYAEDCDGNKVIDCYDYVLIHNFGAHACFTKRFDNQTQMKFDKCMGKVVDPFSTVTRRKKQTNKFSGGFDFSRNPYPVQNRNSGNFSME
;
A
#
# COMPACT_ATOMS: atom_id res chain seq x y z
N MET A 1 0.35 68.79 -4.93
CA MET A 1 -0.22 67.65 -4.17
C MET A 1 -0.55 66.51 -5.13
N ARG A 2 0.38 65.56 -5.33
CA ARG A 2 0.13 64.36 -6.17
C ARG A 2 -0.56 63.30 -5.31
N LYS A 3 -1.82 63.01 -5.60
CA LYS A 3 -2.59 61.94 -4.99
C LYS A 3 -2.06 60.60 -5.54
N TYR A 4 -1.35 59.84 -4.71
CA TYR A 4 -0.94 58.47 -5.03
C TYR A 4 -2.16 57.56 -4.88
N LEU A 5 -2.78 57.25 -6.01
CA LEU A 5 -3.88 56.31 -6.09
C LEU A 5 -3.27 54.91 -6.15
N VAL A 6 -3.18 54.24 -4.99
CA VAL A 6 -2.74 52.85 -4.89
C VAL A 6 -3.82 51.98 -5.51
N ARG A 7 -3.66 51.62 -6.79
CA ARG A 7 -4.44 50.55 -7.42
C ARG A 7 -4.04 49.23 -6.76
N MET A 8 -4.82 48.80 -5.76
CA MET A 8 -4.75 47.45 -5.20
C MET A 8 -4.99 46.44 -6.32
N ASN A 9 -3.91 45.86 -6.84
CA ASN A 9 -3.93 44.72 -7.76
C ASN A 9 -4.37 43.47 -6.97
N PHE A 10 -5.68 43.31 -6.81
CA PHE A 10 -6.32 42.14 -6.21
C PHE A 10 -6.11 40.84 -7.04
N TRP A 11 -5.45 40.94 -8.20
CA TRP A 11 -5.14 39.82 -9.09
C TRP A 11 -3.94 38.96 -8.65
N LEU A 12 -3.13 39.42 -7.69
CA LEU A 12 -1.96 38.66 -7.18
C LEU A 12 -2.24 37.77 -5.97
N LEU A 13 -3.46 37.76 -5.43
CA LEU A 13 -3.86 36.86 -4.33
C LEU A 13 -4.60 35.59 -4.80
N PHE A 14 -4.77 35.40 -6.12
CA PHE A 14 -5.48 34.24 -6.67
C PHE A 14 -4.55 33.19 -7.31
N PHE A 15 -3.23 33.28 -7.07
CA PHE A 15 -2.28 32.29 -7.55
C PHE A 15 -2.09 31.15 -6.53
N ILE A 16 -2.80 30.04 -6.82
CA ILE A 16 -2.35 28.66 -6.67
C ILE A 16 -2.35 28.09 -5.23
N PHE A 17 -3.55 27.82 -4.69
CA PHE A 17 -3.77 26.57 -3.95
C PHE A 17 -4.09 25.46 -4.97
N VAL A 18 -3.12 25.09 -5.82
CA VAL A 18 -3.23 23.80 -6.51
C VAL A 18 -2.87 22.76 -5.47
N GLY A 19 -3.89 22.27 -4.76
CA GLY A 19 -3.74 21.17 -3.82
C GLY A 19 -3.16 19.97 -4.56
N VAL A 20 -1.93 19.60 -4.23
CA VAL A 20 -1.34 18.35 -4.67
C VAL A 20 -2.23 17.23 -4.13
N LYS A 21 -2.94 16.53 -5.03
CA LYS A 21 -3.64 15.31 -4.63
C LYS A 21 -2.59 14.24 -4.36
N CYS A 22 -2.53 13.75 -3.12
CA CYS A 22 -1.69 12.62 -2.74
C CYS A 22 -2.26 11.34 -3.35
N THR A 23 -2.01 11.08 -4.64
CA THR A 23 -2.36 9.81 -5.28
C THR A 23 -1.32 8.76 -4.92
N LEU A 24 -1.77 7.66 -4.33
CA LEU A 24 -0.89 6.55 -3.99
C LEU A 24 -0.40 5.86 -5.28
N ASP A 25 0.90 5.52 -5.33
CA ASP A 25 1.46 4.82 -6.48
C ASP A 25 1.02 3.33 -6.54
N PHE A 26 0.99 2.76 -7.75
CA PHE A 26 0.65 1.37 -7.99
C PHE A 26 1.53 0.40 -7.19
N GLN A 27 2.84 0.68 -7.08
CA GLN A 27 3.75 -0.15 -6.29
C GLN A 27 3.34 -0.19 -4.83
N CYS A 28 2.93 0.95 -4.27
CA CYS A 28 2.52 1.02 -2.88
C CYS A 28 1.20 0.27 -2.62
N TYR A 29 0.19 0.40 -3.50
CA TYR A 29 -1.02 -0.41 -3.39
C TYR A 29 -0.70 -1.91 -3.39
N ARG A 30 0.16 -2.34 -4.33
CA ARG A 30 0.58 -3.73 -4.41
C ARG A 30 1.26 -4.17 -3.13
N CYS A 31 2.17 -3.36 -2.59
CA CYS A 31 2.84 -3.71 -1.35
C CYS A 31 1.87 -3.82 -0.16
N ILE A 32 0.92 -2.90 -0.02
CA ILE A 32 -0.11 -2.98 1.04
C ILE A 32 -0.80 -4.34 0.95
N CYS A 33 -1.35 -4.73 -0.20
CA CYS A 33 -2.04 -6.02 -0.27
C CYS A 33 -1.11 -7.23 -0.04
N GLU A 34 0.14 -7.19 -0.53
CA GLU A 34 1.12 -8.25 -0.31
C GLU A 34 1.44 -8.44 1.18
N LEU A 35 1.56 -7.35 1.93
CA LEU A 35 1.87 -7.38 3.36
C LEU A 35 0.78 -8.06 4.20
N TYR A 36 -0.49 -7.77 3.92
CA TYR A 36 -1.61 -8.23 4.76
C TYR A 36 -2.18 -9.57 4.36
N THR A 37 -2.28 -9.83 3.06
CA THR A 37 -3.02 -11.00 2.55
C THR A 37 -2.27 -11.75 1.47
N ASP A 38 -1.03 -11.37 1.14
CA ASP A 38 -0.38 -11.75 -0.13
C ASP A 38 -1.27 -11.41 -1.36
N CYS A 39 -2.05 -10.32 -1.25
CA CYS A 39 -3.11 -9.93 -2.19
C CYS A 39 -4.17 -11.01 -2.45
N LYS A 40 -4.37 -11.94 -1.50
CA LYS A 40 -5.43 -12.96 -1.56
C LYS A 40 -6.73 -12.40 -0.99
N ASP A 41 -7.85 -12.94 -1.43
CA ASP A 41 -9.14 -12.56 -0.88
C ASP A 41 -9.28 -13.10 0.56
N LYS A 42 -9.23 -12.21 1.55
CA LYS A 42 -9.56 -12.54 2.95
C LYS A 42 -11.09 -12.56 3.09
N PRO A 43 -11.70 -13.65 3.57
CA PRO A 43 -13.15 -13.79 3.59
C PRO A 43 -13.83 -12.76 4.52
N CYS A 44 -14.99 -12.25 4.10
CA CYS A 44 -15.79 -11.26 4.84
C CYS A 44 -17.01 -11.89 5.55
N ASN A 45 -16.85 -13.04 6.20
CA ASN A 45 -17.95 -13.85 6.74
C ASN A 45 -17.93 -14.03 8.26
N ASP A 46 -17.06 -13.32 8.99
CA ASP A 46 -17.06 -13.40 10.44
C ASP A 46 -18.34 -12.75 11.00
N GLU A 47 -19.16 -13.54 11.69
CA GLU A 47 -20.43 -13.11 12.27
C GLU A 47 -20.25 -12.00 13.31
N LYS A 48 -19.04 -11.85 13.87
CA LYS A 48 -18.67 -10.76 14.79
C LYS A 48 -18.57 -9.41 14.08
N CYS A 49 -18.72 -9.38 12.75
CA CYS A 49 -18.51 -8.21 11.90
C CYS A 49 -19.80 -7.63 11.34
N LYS A 50 -20.92 -7.89 12.03
CA LYS A 50 -22.22 -7.27 11.76
C LYS A 50 -22.24 -5.78 12.11
N GLU A 51 -21.33 -5.33 12.97
CA GLU A 51 -21.23 -3.93 13.36
C GLU A 51 -20.42 -3.11 12.34
N ILE A 52 -21.11 -2.23 11.62
CA ILE A 52 -20.51 -1.41 10.55
C ILE A 52 -19.59 -0.32 11.07
N ASN A 53 -19.77 0.12 12.31
CA ASN A 53 -18.88 1.10 12.95
C ASN A 53 -17.64 0.45 13.59
N SER A 54 -17.43 -0.86 13.37
CA SER A 54 -16.35 -1.60 14.02
C SER A 54 -15.01 -1.42 13.30
N ASP A 55 -13.99 -1.03 14.05
CA ASP A 55 -12.57 -1.10 13.66
C ASP A 55 -11.89 -2.40 14.15
N ASN A 56 -12.68 -3.41 14.53
CA ASN A 56 -12.15 -4.70 14.94
C ASN A 56 -11.37 -5.34 13.79
N TYR A 57 -10.07 -5.54 13.96
CA TYR A 57 -9.22 -6.15 12.93
C TYR A 57 -9.62 -7.60 12.58
N ASN A 58 -10.29 -8.30 13.49
CA ASN A 58 -10.88 -9.62 13.16
C ASN A 58 -11.96 -9.51 12.07
N CYS A 59 -12.51 -8.30 11.87
CA CYS A 59 -13.47 -7.94 10.83
C CYS A 59 -12.87 -7.33 9.57
N ALA A 60 -11.55 -7.25 9.48
CA ALA A 60 -10.88 -6.83 8.28
C ALA A 60 -11.04 -7.88 7.17
N CYS A 61 -11.38 -7.47 5.94
CA CYS A 61 -11.59 -8.41 4.83
C CYS A 61 -11.14 -7.88 3.46
N GLY A 62 -11.13 -8.77 2.47
CA GLY A 62 -10.62 -8.50 1.12
C GLY A 62 -9.09 -8.42 1.03
N PRO A 63 -8.54 -8.18 -0.18
CA PRO A 63 -7.09 -8.17 -0.43
C PRO A 63 -6.33 -7.10 0.34
N PHE A 64 -6.99 -6.01 0.73
CA PHE A 64 -6.40 -4.94 1.52
C PHE A 64 -6.74 -5.03 3.02
N SER A 65 -7.35 -6.13 3.49
CA SER A 65 -7.70 -6.32 4.91
C SER A 65 -8.39 -5.08 5.51
N ILE A 66 -9.47 -4.62 4.88
CA ILE A 66 -10.19 -3.39 5.26
C ILE A 66 -11.27 -3.72 6.29
N THR A 67 -11.31 -2.96 7.40
CA THR A 67 -12.39 -3.04 8.39
C THR A 67 -13.62 -2.21 7.97
N PRO A 68 -14.82 -2.48 8.54
CA PRO A 68 -15.99 -1.65 8.32
C PRO A 68 -15.76 -0.16 8.66
N GLY A 69 -15.16 0.14 9.81
CA GLY A 69 -14.85 1.52 10.20
C GLY A 69 -13.83 2.21 9.29
N TYR A 70 -12.82 1.48 8.78
CA TYR A 70 -11.90 1.97 7.75
C TYR A 70 -12.64 2.36 6.46
N TRP A 71 -13.59 1.53 6.02
CA TRP A 71 -14.42 1.81 4.84
C TRP A 71 -15.36 3.02 5.06
N LEU A 72 -15.94 3.17 6.25
CA LEU A 72 -16.71 4.36 6.62
C LEU A 72 -15.86 5.64 6.57
N ALA A 73 -14.65 5.59 7.14
CA ALA A 73 -13.71 6.70 7.11
C ALA A 73 -13.30 7.08 5.68
N ALA A 74 -13.35 6.11 4.75
CA ALA A 74 -13.08 6.26 3.33
C ALA A 74 -14.23 6.86 2.50
N LYS A 75 -15.27 7.44 3.13
CA LYS A 75 -16.47 7.95 2.44
C LYS A 75 -17.30 6.86 1.75
N LYS A 76 -17.23 5.62 2.23
CA LYS A 76 -18.10 4.51 1.79
C LYS A 76 -18.12 4.28 0.27
N PRO A 77 -16.97 4.04 -0.38
CA PRO A 77 -16.97 3.74 -1.81
C PRO A 77 -17.80 2.48 -2.10
N SER A 78 -18.56 2.51 -3.18
CA SER A 78 -19.40 1.38 -3.63
C SER A 78 -19.17 1.10 -5.11
N LEU A 79 -19.45 -0.13 -5.54
CA LEU A 79 -19.36 -0.57 -6.94
C LEU A 79 -20.64 -0.25 -7.71
N ASP A 80 -21.79 -0.48 -7.08
CA ASP A 80 -23.11 -0.32 -7.65
C ASP A 80 -23.82 0.74 -6.81
N GLY A 81 -24.27 1.84 -7.44
CA GLY A 81 -24.83 3.00 -6.74
C GLY A 81 -25.75 2.60 -5.58
N ASN A 82 -25.37 3.05 -4.37
CA ASN A 82 -25.84 2.80 -2.98
C ASN A 82 -27.25 2.22 -2.69
N ASN A 83 -27.72 1.24 -3.45
CA ASN A 83 -29.05 0.66 -3.28
C ASN A 83 -29.07 -0.49 -2.27
N ASP A 84 -27.90 -1.04 -1.91
CA ASP A 84 -27.79 -2.07 -0.87
C ASP A 84 -27.56 -1.48 0.53
N THR A 85 -27.67 -2.33 1.54
CA THR A 85 -27.28 -1.99 2.91
C THR A 85 -25.78 -1.68 3.01
N ASP A 86 -25.40 -0.84 3.97
CA ASP A 86 -23.98 -0.52 4.24
C ASP A 86 -23.12 -1.78 4.45
N GLU A 87 -23.67 -2.81 5.09
CA GLU A 87 -22.99 -4.10 5.28
C GLU A 87 -22.67 -4.79 3.96
N MET A 88 -23.65 -4.83 3.05
CA MET A 88 -23.47 -5.47 1.76
C MET A 88 -22.54 -4.63 0.87
N ASN A 89 -22.69 -3.31 0.86
CA ASN A 89 -21.81 -2.39 0.14
C ASN A 89 -20.35 -2.53 0.61
N PHE A 90 -20.12 -2.55 1.93
CA PHE A 90 -18.80 -2.81 2.50
C PHE A 90 -18.23 -4.13 2.01
N LYS A 91 -18.97 -5.25 2.16
CA LYS A 91 -18.48 -6.59 1.77
C LYS A 91 -18.16 -6.67 0.27
N LYS A 92 -19.01 -6.08 -0.58
CA LYS A 92 -18.78 -6.00 -2.04
C LYS A 92 -17.53 -5.17 -2.35
N CYS A 93 -17.41 -3.99 -1.72
CA CYS A 93 -16.29 -3.09 -1.95
C CYS A 93 -14.96 -3.67 -1.48
N ALA A 94 -14.92 -4.20 -0.25
CA ALA A 94 -13.72 -4.75 0.36
C ALA A 94 -13.12 -5.89 -0.47
N LYS A 95 -13.96 -6.77 -1.05
CA LYS A 95 -13.54 -7.87 -1.93
C LYS A 95 -13.06 -7.42 -3.30
N SER A 96 -13.55 -6.29 -3.80
CA SER A 96 -13.16 -5.78 -5.12
C SER A 96 -11.85 -5.02 -5.03
N ILE A 97 -10.81 -5.44 -5.76
CA ILE A 97 -9.53 -4.72 -5.85
C ILE A 97 -9.75 -3.26 -6.25
N ALA A 98 -10.66 -2.98 -7.19
CA ALA A 98 -10.89 -1.62 -7.65
C ALA A 98 -11.50 -0.73 -6.55
N CYS A 99 -12.55 -1.21 -5.86
CA CYS A 99 -13.22 -0.43 -4.83
C CYS A 99 -12.40 -0.31 -3.55
N SER A 100 -11.78 -1.40 -3.10
CA SER A 100 -10.89 -1.41 -1.94
C SER A 100 -9.67 -0.48 -2.14
N ARG A 101 -9.10 -0.39 -3.34
CA ARG A 101 -8.07 0.61 -3.65
C ARG A 101 -8.55 2.05 -3.48
N ILE A 102 -9.78 2.34 -3.91
CA ILE A 102 -10.40 3.66 -3.69
C ILE A 102 -10.56 3.93 -2.19
N ALA A 103 -10.97 2.92 -1.40
CA ALA A 103 -11.07 3.06 0.05
C ALA A 103 -9.72 3.34 0.72
N VAL A 104 -8.66 2.65 0.29
CA VAL A 104 -7.28 2.91 0.74
C VAL A 104 -6.86 4.33 0.35
N GLN A 105 -7.09 4.74 -0.90
CA GLN A 105 -6.78 6.08 -1.40
C GLN A 105 -7.40 7.17 -0.53
N TYR A 106 -8.70 7.09 -0.25
CA TYR A 106 -9.39 8.10 0.55
C TYR A 106 -8.91 8.14 2.00
N ASN A 107 -8.53 7.01 2.59
CA ASN A 107 -7.91 7.00 3.90
C ASN A 107 -6.54 7.69 3.88
N MET A 108 -5.70 7.41 2.87
CA MET A 108 -4.40 8.07 2.76
C MET A 108 -4.54 9.56 2.49
N GLU A 109 -5.50 9.99 1.67
CA GLU A 109 -5.79 11.43 1.50
C GLU A 109 -6.24 12.10 2.81
N LYS A 110 -6.99 11.38 3.65
CA LYS A 110 -7.52 11.91 4.90
C LYS A 110 -6.49 11.96 6.02
N TYR A 111 -5.60 10.98 6.07
CA TYR A 111 -4.70 10.73 7.20
C TYR A 111 -3.22 10.82 6.83
N ALA A 112 -2.88 11.30 5.63
CA ALA A 112 -1.50 11.50 5.19
C ALA A 112 -0.72 12.34 6.21
N GLU A 113 0.30 11.74 6.82
CA GLU A 113 1.16 12.37 7.80
C GLU A 113 2.53 11.66 7.80
N ASP A 114 3.58 12.37 8.21
CA ASP A 114 4.93 11.83 8.36
C ASP A 114 5.02 11.03 9.66
N CYS A 115 4.80 9.72 9.56
CA CYS A 115 4.68 8.82 10.71
C CYS A 115 6.03 8.39 11.25
N ASP A 116 7.07 8.34 10.40
CA ASP A 116 8.41 7.90 10.78
C ASP A 116 9.36 9.04 11.19
N GLY A 117 8.99 10.30 10.91
CA GLY A 117 9.71 11.51 11.28
C GLY A 117 10.82 11.89 10.30
N ASN A 118 10.84 11.32 9.10
CA ASN A 118 11.87 11.56 8.09
C ASN A 118 11.61 12.82 7.24
N LYS A 119 10.48 13.52 7.47
CA LYS A 119 10.00 14.72 6.75
C LYS A 119 9.50 14.49 5.32
N VAL A 120 9.27 13.24 4.94
CA VAL A 120 8.75 12.82 3.65
C VAL A 120 7.56 11.92 3.90
N ILE A 121 6.40 12.25 3.33
CA ILE A 121 5.25 11.36 3.35
C ILE A 121 5.39 10.40 2.17
N ASP A 122 5.70 9.15 2.43
CA ASP A 122 5.88 8.11 1.42
C ASP A 122 5.06 6.83 1.69
N CYS A 123 5.32 5.77 0.91
CA CYS A 123 4.60 4.51 1.05
C CYS A 123 4.75 3.89 2.45
N TYR A 124 5.90 4.07 3.09
CA TYR A 124 6.14 3.55 4.43
C TYR A 124 5.16 4.15 5.44
N ASP A 125 4.93 5.46 5.40
CA ASP A 125 3.93 6.13 6.24
C ASP A 125 2.52 5.61 5.96
N TYR A 126 2.16 5.45 4.69
CA TYR A 126 0.84 4.94 4.31
C TYR A 126 0.60 3.51 4.79
N VAL A 127 1.61 2.64 4.76
CA VAL A 127 1.49 1.29 5.32
C VAL A 127 1.39 1.35 6.86
N LEU A 128 2.12 2.25 7.54
CA LEU A 128 1.99 2.44 8.99
C LEU A 128 0.58 2.92 9.37
N ILE A 129 0.02 3.89 8.64
CA ILE A 129 -1.35 4.38 8.81
C ILE A 129 -2.35 3.25 8.56
N HIS A 130 -2.15 2.46 7.50
CA HIS A 130 -3.02 1.31 7.21
C HIS A 130 -2.97 0.26 8.33
N ASN A 131 -1.79 0.00 8.91
CA ASN A 131 -1.60 -1.04 9.92
C ASN A 131 -2.11 -0.65 11.31
N PHE A 132 -1.77 0.58 11.71
CA PHE A 132 -1.89 1.03 13.10
C PHE A 132 -2.96 2.10 13.28
N GLY A 133 -3.48 2.64 12.18
CA GLY A 133 -4.32 3.84 12.19
C GLY A 133 -3.48 5.12 12.33
N ALA A 134 -4.06 6.24 11.92
CA ALA A 134 -3.39 7.55 11.89
C ALA A 134 -2.79 7.95 13.24
N HIS A 135 -3.54 7.76 14.34
CA HIS A 135 -3.09 8.20 15.66
C HIS A 135 -1.93 7.36 16.25
N ALA A 136 -1.78 6.10 15.84
CA ALA A 136 -0.76 5.21 16.39
C ALA A 136 0.44 5.04 15.45
N CYS A 137 0.42 5.63 14.25
CA CYS A 137 1.51 5.47 13.29
C CYS A 137 2.83 6.07 13.78
N PHE A 138 2.82 7.05 14.69
CA PHE A 138 4.03 7.65 15.27
C PHE A 138 4.71 6.77 16.33
N THR A 139 3.94 5.90 16.99
CA THR A 139 4.40 5.16 18.18
C THR A 139 4.67 3.69 17.90
N LYS A 140 4.16 3.17 16.78
CA LYS A 140 4.31 1.76 16.38
C LYS A 140 5.18 1.65 15.14
N ARG A 141 5.97 0.58 15.08
CA ARG A 141 6.85 0.25 13.96
C ARG A 141 6.63 -1.21 13.58
N PHE A 142 7.01 -1.55 12.35
CA PHE A 142 7.02 -2.94 11.93
C PHE A 142 7.99 -3.76 12.77
N ASP A 143 7.62 -5.01 13.04
CA ASP A 143 8.59 -6.00 13.47
C ASP A 143 9.53 -6.35 12.31
N ASN A 144 10.63 -7.05 12.62
CA ASN A 144 11.64 -7.40 11.62
C ASN A 144 11.06 -8.18 10.43
N GLN A 145 10.09 -9.05 10.67
CA GLN A 145 9.49 -9.87 9.62
C GLN A 145 8.64 -9.03 8.66
N THR A 146 7.85 -8.13 9.19
CA THR A 146 7.00 -7.20 8.43
C THR A 146 7.87 -6.20 7.68
N GLN A 147 8.94 -5.69 8.30
CA GLN A 147 9.91 -4.83 7.64
C GLN A 147 10.55 -5.52 6.43
N MET A 148 11.00 -6.78 6.57
CA MET A 148 11.56 -7.54 5.45
C MET A 148 10.56 -7.74 4.31
N LYS A 149 9.29 -7.98 4.62
CA LYS A 149 8.23 -8.07 3.59
C LYS A 149 8.02 -6.72 2.88
N PHE A 150 8.04 -5.61 3.63
CA PHE A 150 7.91 -4.27 3.09
C PHE A 150 9.09 -3.91 2.17
N ASP A 151 10.31 -4.20 2.61
CA ASP A 151 11.50 -3.92 1.78
C ASP A 151 11.46 -4.73 0.48
N LYS A 152 11.00 -5.99 0.56
CA LYS A 152 10.85 -6.89 -0.59
C LYS A 152 9.81 -6.39 -1.60
N CYS A 153 8.59 -6.05 -1.18
CA CYS A 153 7.53 -5.58 -2.10
C CYS A 153 7.90 -4.23 -2.74
N MET A 154 8.60 -3.36 -2.01
CA MET A 154 9.03 -2.05 -2.47
C MET A 154 10.27 -2.13 -3.38
N GLY A 155 10.82 -3.34 -3.58
CA GLY A 155 12.01 -3.52 -4.40
C GLY A 155 13.22 -2.77 -3.83
N LYS A 156 13.22 -2.47 -2.52
CA LYS A 156 14.43 -2.03 -1.83
C LYS A 156 15.35 -3.24 -1.87
N VAL A 157 16.29 -3.23 -2.80
CA VAL A 157 17.39 -4.18 -2.79
C VAL A 157 18.11 -3.94 -1.46
N VAL A 158 17.79 -4.77 -0.46
CA VAL A 158 18.65 -4.93 0.70
C VAL A 158 19.89 -5.58 0.11
N ASP A 159 20.82 -4.76 -0.36
CA ASP A 159 22.14 -5.24 -0.74
C ASP A 159 22.72 -5.84 0.55
N PRO A 160 22.93 -7.17 0.62
CA PRO A 160 23.54 -7.80 1.79
C PRO A 160 24.97 -7.29 2.05
N PHE A 161 25.53 -6.46 1.18
CA PHE A 161 26.85 -5.85 1.30
C PHE A 161 26.86 -4.37 1.73
N SER A 162 25.72 -3.72 2.01
CA SER A 162 25.72 -2.29 2.40
C SER A 162 26.32 -2.01 3.79
N THR A 163 26.61 -3.04 4.59
CA THR A 163 27.38 -2.93 5.85
C THR A 163 28.86 -3.29 5.71
N VAL A 164 29.40 -3.45 4.50
CA VAL A 164 30.87 -3.50 4.33
C VAL A 164 31.39 -2.07 4.27
N THR A 165 31.76 -1.57 5.46
CA THR A 165 32.67 -0.44 5.63
C THR A 165 33.75 -0.44 4.55
N ARG A 166 33.79 0.66 3.80
CA ARG A 166 34.84 1.18 2.91
C ARG A 166 36.23 0.54 3.13
N ARG A 167 36.47 -0.69 2.65
CA ARG A 167 37.82 -1.25 2.52
C ARG A 167 38.38 -0.82 1.17
N LYS A 168 39.53 -0.14 1.25
CA LYS A 168 40.27 0.43 0.13
C LYS A 168 40.41 -0.60 -1.00
N LYS A 169 40.08 -0.13 -2.20
CA LYS A 169 40.36 -0.75 -3.48
C LYS A 169 41.84 -1.15 -3.54
N GLN A 170 42.14 -2.44 -3.46
CA GLN A 170 43.45 -2.96 -3.82
C GLN A 170 43.26 -3.92 -4.98
N THR A 171 43.60 -3.40 -6.15
CA THR A 171 43.59 -4.08 -7.44
C THR A 171 44.51 -5.29 -7.40
N ASN A 172 43.96 -6.49 -7.56
CA ASN A 172 44.75 -7.63 -8.00
C ASN A 172 44.08 -8.28 -9.22
N LYS A 173 44.86 -8.20 -10.29
CA LYS A 173 44.70 -8.80 -11.61
C LYS A 173 44.50 -10.31 -11.46
N PHE A 174 43.35 -10.82 -11.90
CA PHE A 174 43.17 -12.25 -12.15
C PHE A 174 42.64 -12.44 -13.57
N SER A 175 43.54 -12.86 -14.45
CA SER A 175 43.27 -13.33 -15.79
C SER A 175 42.72 -14.75 -15.72
N GLY A 176 41.48 -14.95 -16.12
CA GLY A 176 40.86 -16.27 -16.27
C GLY A 176 39.49 -16.13 -16.93
N GLY A 177 39.36 -16.61 -18.17
CA GLY A 177 38.12 -16.58 -18.93
C GLY A 177 37.05 -17.46 -18.32
N PHE A 178 35.80 -16.99 -18.33
CA PHE A 178 34.62 -17.75 -17.93
C PHE A 178 33.72 -17.99 -19.15
N ASP A 179 33.48 -19.27 -19.39
CA ASP A 179 32.74 -19.87 -20.49
C ASP A 179 31.22 -19.72 -20.27
N PHE A 180 30.52 -19.23 -21.29
CA PHE A 180 29.06 -19.01 -21.29
C PHE A 180 28.35 -20.28 -21.79
N SER A 181 28.16 -21.27 -20.91
CA SER A 181 27.18 -22.31 -21.19
C SER A 181 26.71 -23.02 -19.93
N ARG A 182 25.55 -22.57 -19.42
CA ARG A 182 24.47 -23.43 -18.89
C ARG A 182 23.29 -22.58 -18.40
N ASN A 183 22.19 -22.70 -19.14
CA ASN A 183 20.85 -22.20 -18.82
C ASN A 183 20.12 -23.23 -17.92
N PRO A 184 19.59 -22.88 -16.73
CA PRO A 184 18.80 -23.80 -15.93
C PRO A 184 17.31 -23.40 -15.95
N TYR A 185 16.58 -23.83 -16.97
CA TYR A 185 15.12 -24.01 -16.88
C TYR A 185 14.78 -25.45 -17.28
N PRO A 186 14.23 -26.29 -16.38
CA PRO A 186 13.57 -27.52 -16.79
C PRO A 186 12.12 -27.23 -17.22
N VAL A 187 11.83 -27.62 -18.46
CA VAL A 187 10.52 -27.67 -19.10
C VAL A 187 9.66 -28.79 -18.47
N GLN A 188 8.36 -28.53 -18.43
CA GLN A 188 7.28 -29.35 -17.86
C GLN A 188 7.22 -30.78 -18.43
N ASN A 189 6.60 -31.69 -17.67
CA ASN A 189 5.98 -32.88 -18.25
C ASN A 189 4.55 -33.08 -17.75
N ARG A 190 3.60 -33.01 -18.70
CA ARG A 190 2.23 -33.52 -18.56
C ARG A 190 2.30 -35.03 -18.64
N ASN A 191 1.50 -35.73 -17.84
CA ASN A 191 0.95 -37.00 -18.28
C ASN A 191 -0.49 -37.13 -17.77
N SER A 192 -1.33 -37.49 -18.72
CA SER A 192 -2.77 -37.67 -18.64
C SER A 192 -3.10 -39.16 -18.71
N GLY A 193 -4.18 -39.54 -18.01
CA GLY A 193 -4.89 -40.83 -18.12
C GLY A 193 -4.97 -41.55 -16.78
N ASN A 194 -6.08 -42.17 -16.35
CA ASN A 194 -7.46 -42.26 -16.83
C ASN A 194 -8.22 -43.10 -15.77
N PHE A 195 -9.52 -42.84 -15.50
CA PHE A 195 -10.58 -43.82 -15.10
C PHE A 195 -10.38 -44.64 -13.78
N SER A 196 -11.31 -44.89 -12.84
CA SER A 196 -12.78 -45.05 -12.83
C SER A 196 -13.35 -44.93 -11.40
N MET A 197 -14.68 -44.91 -11.34
CA MET A 197 -15.64 -44.99 -10.23
C MET A 197 -15.28 -45.88 -9.02
N GLU A 198 -15.59 -45.37 -7.82
CA GLU A 198 -16.54 -45.91 -6.84
C GLU A 198 -17.10 -44.76 -5.98
#